data_AF-A0A9D2ITA0-F1
#
_entry.id   AF-A0A9D2ITA0-F1
#
_cell.length_a   1.000
_cell.length_b   1.000
_cell.length_c   1.000
_cell.angle_alpha   90.00
_cell.angle_beta   90.00
_cell.angle_gamma   90.00
#
_symmetry.space_group_name_H-M   'P 1'
#
loop_
_entity.id
_entity.type
_entity.pdbx_description
1 polymer ?
#
loop_
_entity_poly.entity_id
_entity_poly.type
_entity_poly.pdbx_seq_one_letter_code
_entity_poly.pdbx_strand_id
1 'polypeptide(L)'
;MSRKRKRFLQASLAAVCIIGLLVFADQLTKYLAVSYLKGKTSIPLIQNVLELKYLENRGIAFGLFQGKISVFLLLCLLFFAAAFYCFIKIPKRSYYFPVLFILFLMTAGGVGNFIDRIYRGFVVDFIYLSLIDFP
;
A
#
# COMPACT_ATOMS: atom_id res chain seq x y z
N MET A 1 12.61 16.97 -28.74
CA MET A 1 11.57 16.27 -27.95
C MET A 1 10.44 17.23 -27.56
N SER A 2 9.18 16.91 -27.86
CA SER A 2 8.03 17.80 -27.57
C SER A 2 7.86 18.04 -26.06
N ARG A 3 7.40 19.25 -25.67
CA ARG A 3 7.17 19.63 -24.25
C ARG A 3 6.22 18.66 -23.55
N LYS A 4 5.25 18.10 -24.28
CA LYS A 4 4.32 17.06 -23.79
C LYS A 4 5.05 15.74 -23.49
N ARG A 5 5.94 15.28 -24.38
CA ARG A 5 6.75 14.07 -24.17
C ARG A 5 7.72 14.21 -23.00
N LYS A 6 8.38 15.38 -22.84
CA LYS A 6 9.24 15.64 -21.67
C LYS A 6 8.49 15.50 -20.34
N ARG A 7 7.33 16.15 -20.24
CA ARG A 7 6.49 16.12 -19.03
C ARG A 7 5.96 14.72 -18.71
N PHE A 8 5.62 13.94 -19.73
CA PHE A 8 5.22 12.55 -19.53
C PHE A 8 6.35 11.71 -18.95
N LEU A 9 7.55 11.78 -19.54
CA LEU A 9 8.72 11.07 -19.01
C LEU A 9 9.07 11.48 -17.58
N GLN A 10 9.01 12.77 -17.26
CA GLN A 10 9.24 13.26 -15.90
C GLN A 10 8.20 12.71 -14.92
N ALA A 11 6.91 12.70 -15.30
CA ALA A 11 5.85 12.15 -14.45
C ALA A 11 5.99 10.62 -14.27
N SER A 12 6.41 9.90 -15.31
CA SER A 12 6.68 8.45 -15.23
C SER A 12 7.87 8.14 -14.34
N LEU A 13 8.97 8.90 -14.45
CA LEU A 13 10.13 8.75 -13.58
C LEU A 13 9.76 9.05 -12.12
N ALA A 14 9.05 10.16 -11.88
CA ALA A 14 8.55 10.49 -10.55
C ALA A 14 7.65 9.37 -9.99
N ALA A 15 6.75 8.81 -10.81
CA ALA A 15 5.90 7.70 -10.41
C ALA A 15 6.74 6.49 -9.96
N VAL A 16 7.69 6.05 -10.78
CA VAL A 16 8.55 4.89 -10.48
C VAL A 16 9.36 5.13 -9.22
N CYS A 17 9.99 6.31 -9.06
CA CYS A 17 10.78 6.63 -7.88
C CYS A 17 9.93 6.68 -6.61
N ILE A 18 8.78 7.38 -6.64
CA ILE A 18 7.90 7.52 -5.48
C ILE A 18 7.30 6.17 -5.09
N ILE A 19 6.75 5.44 -6.06
CA ILE A 19 6.14 4.12 -5.81
C ILE A 19 7.21 3.16 -5.30
N GLY A 20 8.38 3.10 -5.94
CA GLY A 20 9.48 2.23 -5.53
C GLY A 20 9.96 2.52 -4.11
N LEU A 21 10.15 3.80 -3.76
CA LEU A 21 10.56 4.21 -2.42
C LEU A 21 9.52 3.82 -1.36
N LEU A 22 8.24 4.06 -1.63
CA LEU A 22 7.17 3.76 -0.69
C LEU A 22 6.96 2.26 -0.52
N VAL A 23 7.03 1.48 -1.60
CA VAL A 23 6.98 0.01 -1.54
C VAL A 23 8.19 -0.53 -0.75
N PHE A 24 9.38 0.03 -0.98
CA PHE A 24 10.56 -0.34 -0.19
C PHE A 24 10.36 -0.04 1.30
N ALA A 25 9.86 1.15 1.64
CA ALA A 25 9.58 1.53 3.02
C ALA A 25 8.50 0.64 3.68
N ASP A 26 7.44 0.31 2.95
CA ASP A 26 6.39 -0.63 3.40
C ASP A 26 6.98 -2.01 3.70
N GLN A 27 7.73 -2.58 2.75
CA GLN A 27 8.32 -3.92 2.92
C GLN A 27 9.39 -3.94 4.03
N LEU A 28 10.18 -2.88 4.17
CA LEU A 28 11.14 -2.74 5.26
C LEU A 28 10.43 -2.68 6.62
N THR A 29 9.39 -1.87 6.77
CA THR A 29 8.66 -1.75 8.04
C THR A 29 7.92 -3.03 8.40
N LYS A 30 7.35 -3.74 7.41
CA LYS A 30 6.77 -5.08 7.61
C LYS A 30 7.81 -6.13 8.00
N TYR A 31 8.99 -6.10 7.39
CA TYR A 31 10.09 -6.96 7.80
C TYR A 31 10.48 -6.71 9.26
N LEU A 32 10.64 -5.44 9.66
CA LEU A 32 10.91 -5.07 11.05
C LEU A 32 9.78 -5.51 11.99
N ALA A 33 8.52 -5.36 11.59
CA ALA A 33 7.38 -5.82 12.38
C ALA A 33 7.43 -7.34 12.61
N VAL A 34 7.72 -8.12 11.57
CA VAL A 34 7.90 -9.59 11.70
C VAL A 34 9.07 -9.91 12.64
N SER A 35 10.20 -9.23 12.52
CA SER A 35 11.40 -9.51 13.34
C SER A 35 11.25 -9.10 14.80
N TYR A 36 10.59 -7.98 15.08
CA TYR A 36 10.59 -7.37 16.40
C TYR A 36 9.28 -7.52 17.17
N LEU A 37 8.13 -7.69 16.50
CA LEU A 37 6.81 -7.72 17.15
C LEU A 37 6.17 -9.11 17.13
N LYS A 38 6.53 -9.98 16.18
CA LYS A 38 5.92 -11.32 16.08
C LYS A 38 6.19 -12.13 17.35
N GLY A 39 5.12 -12.64 17.98
CA GLY A 39 5.19 -13.43 19.21
C GLY A 39 5.54 -12.64 20.47
N LYS A 40 5.58 -11.29 20.40
CA LYS A 40 5.83 -10.41 21.55
C LYS A 40 4.57 -9.66 21.95
N THR A 41 4.61 -9.09 23.15
CA THR A 41 3.57 -8.16 23.63
C THR A 41 3.56 -6.89 22.77
N SER A 42 2.39 -6.27 22.64
CA SER A 42 2.26 -5.01 21.92
C SER A 42 3.08 -3.89 22.58
N ILE A 43 3.56 -2.95 21.77
CA ILE A 43 4.30 -1.78 22.23
C ILE A 43 3.36 -0.56 22.15
N PRO A 44 2.89 0.00 23.27
CA PRO A 44 2.03 1.18 23.24
C PRO A 44 2.84 2.41 22.79
N LEU A 45 2.36 3.10 21.76
CA LEU A 45 2.88 4.40 21.32
C LEU A 45 2.11 5.55 21.98
N ILE A 46 0.79 5.41 22.04
CA ILE A 46 -0.11 6.30 22.79
C ILE A 46 -0.99 5.39 23.63
N GLN A 47 -0.88 5.53 24.96
CA GLN A 47 -1.58 4.65 25.91
C GLN A 47 -3.08 4.59 25.59
N ASN A 48 -3.61 3.37 25.44
CA ASN A 48 -5.01 3.07 25.13
C ASN A 48 -5.53 3.64 23.79
N VAL A 49 -4.66 4.10 22.89
CA VAL A 49 -5.05 4.67 21.59
C VAL A 49 -4.36 3.99 20.43
N LEU A 50 -3.03 3.88 20.49
CA LEU A 50 -2.20 3.41 19.39
C LEU A 50 -1.10 2.50 19.92
N GLU A 51 -1.05 1.28 19.42
CA GLU A 51 -0.03 0.31 19.75
C GLU A 51 0.56 -0.33 18.50
N LEU A 52 1.84 -0.71 18.58
CA LEU A 52 2.49 -1.56 17.60
C LEU A 52 2.24 -3.01 17.98
N LYS A 53 1.47 -3.71 17.16
CA LYS A 53 1.02 -5.09 17.41
C LYS A 53 1.00 -5.87 16.11
N TYR A 54 1.79 -6.94 16.05
CA TYR A 54 1.85 -7.81 14.87
C TYR A 54 0.51 -8.55 14.65
N LEU A 55 -0.03 -8.45 13.45
CA LEU A 55 -1.27 -9.10 13.01
C LEU A 55 -1.10 -9.67 11.59
N GLU A 56 -1.62 -10.89 11.38
CA GLU A 56 -1.66 -11.53 10.06
C GLU A 56 -3.03 -11.34 9.42
N ASN A 57 -3.14 -10.39 8.50
CA ASN A 57 -4.40 -10.08 7.86
C ASN A 57 -4.64 -10.97 6.64
N ARG A 58 -5.53 -11.95 6.83
CA ARG A 58 -5.97 -12.91 5.80
C ARG A 58 -7.28 -12.50 5.10
N GLY A 59 -7.87 -11.37 5.46
CA GLY A 59 -9.17 -10.89 4.98
C GLY A 59 -9.15 -9.47 4.39
N ILE A 60 -10.35 -8.92 4.19
CA ILE A 60 -10.63 -7.48 4.04
C ILE A 60 -10.86 -6.90 5.45
N ALA A 61 -11.07 -5.59 5.57
CA ALA A 61 -11.66 -4.97 6.74
C ALA A 61 -12.84 -5.81 7.29
N PHE A 62 -12.91 -5.95 8.62
CA PHE A 62 -13.95 -6.67 9.37
C PHE A 62 -14.08 -8.17 9.04
N GLY A 63 -13.01 -8.85 8.62
CA GLY A 63 -13.01 -10.31 8.45
C GLY A 63 -13.76 -10.83 7.21
N LEU A 64 -14.18 -9.95 6.29
CA LEU A 64 -14.79 -10.37 5.04
C LEU A 64 -13.77 -11.07 4.11
N PHE A 65 -14.21 -12.11 3.40
CA PHE A 65 -13.42 -12.86 2.41
C PHE A 65 -12.11 -13.49 2.93
N GLN A 66 -12.07 -13.89 4.21
CA GLN A 66 -10.90 -14.58 4.76
C GLN A 66 -10.50 -15.80 3.92
N GLY A 67 -9.21 -15.90 3.59
CA GLY A 67 -8.62 -17.02 2.85
C GLY A 67 -8.85 -17.03 1.34
N LYS A 68 -9.64 -16.11 0.77
CA LYS A 68 -9.87 -16.03 -0.68
C LYS A 68 -8.83 -15.16 -1.40
N ILE A 69 -7.55 -15.51 -1.27
CA ILE A 69 -6.41 -14.76 -1.83
C ILE A 69 -6.63 -14.38 -3.31
N SER A 70 -7.15 -15.31 -4.12
CA SER A 70 -7.39 -15.09 -5.56
C SER A 70 -8.34 -13.91 -5.86
N VAL A 71 -9.34 -13.68 -5.01
CA VAL A 71 -10.27 -12.53 -5.18
C VAL A 71 -9.52 -11.22 -4.95
N PHE A 72 -8.64 -11.16 -3.94
CA PHE A 72 -7.83 -9.96 -3.70
C PHE A 72 -6.86 -9.69 -4.83
N LEU A 73 -6.18 -10.72 -5.33
CA LEU A 73 -5.24 -10.55 -6.44
C LEU A 73 -5.97 -10.01 -7.67
N LEU A 74 -7.17 -10.52 -7.97
CA LEU A 74 -8.01 -10.01 -9.05
C LEU A 74 -8.38 -8.52 -8.83
N LEU A 75 -8.87 -8.17 -7.64
CA LEU A 75 -9.23 -6.77 -7.32
C LEU A 75 -8.02 -5.82 -7.39
N CYS A 76 -6.86 -6.24 -6.91
CA CYS A 76 -5.62 -5.47 -7.03
C CYS A 76 -5.23 -5.27 -8.51
N LEU A 77 -5.33 -6.30 -9.35
CA LEU A 77 -5.04 -6.20 -10.78
C LEU A 77 -6.00 -5.23 -11.48
N LEU A 78 -7.30 -5.30 -11.17
CA LEU A 78 -8.30 -4.36 -11.69
C LEU A 78 -7.99 -2.92 -11.25
N PHE A 79 -7.63 -2.74 -9.98
CA PHE A 79 -7.20 -1.44 -9.46
C PHE A 79 -5.96 -0.92 -10.17
N PHE A 80 -4.93 -1.74 -10.40
CA PHE A 80 -3.72 -1.32 -11.12
C PHE A 80 -4.01 -0.96 -12.57
N ALA A 81 -4.89 -1.71 -13.25
CA ALA A 81 -5.33 -1.38 -14.60
C ALA A 81 -6.04 -0.02 -14.64
N ALA A 82 -6.96 0.22 -13.69
CA ALA A 82 -7.64 1.51 -13.55
C ALA A 82 -6.67 2.65 -13.23
N ALA A 83 -5.73 2.43 -12.32
CA ALA A 83 -4.72 3.42 -11.95
C ALA A 83 -3.81 3.77 -13.14
N PHE A 84 -3.39 2.76 -13.91
CA PHE A 84 -2.61 2.97 -15.13
C PHE A 84 -3.39 3.74 -16.20
N TYR A 85 -4.66 3.41 -16.40
CA TYR A 85 -5.55 4.14 -17.30
C TYR A 85 -5.69 5.61 -16.88
N CYS A 86 -5.96 5.87 -15.60
CA CYS A 86 -6.03 7.22 -15.03
C CYS A 86 -4.71 7.96 -15.24
N PHE A 87 -3.57 7.31 -15.00
CA PHE A 87 -2.26 7.91 -15.24
C PHE A 87 -2.10 8.37 -16.70
N ILE A 88 -2.49 7.55 -17.68
CA ILE A 88 -2.37 7.94 -19.10
C ILE A 88 -3.30 9.11 -19.45
N LYS A 89 -4.53 9.12 -18.90
CA LYS A 89 -5.54 10.14 -19.23
C LYS A 89 -5.30 11.49 -18.55
N ILE A 90 -4.74 11.50 -17.34
CA ILE A 90 -4.52 12.76 -16.60
C ILE A 90 -3.43 13.60 -17.30
N PRO A 91 -3.70 14.87 -17.65
CA PRO A 91 -2.71 15.75 -18.24
C PRO A 91 -1.51 15.95 -17.30
N LYS A 92 -0.29 15.80 -17.83
CA LYS A 92 0.96 15.98 -17.07
C LYS A 92 1.33 17.46 -16.90
N ARG A 93 0.41 18.25 -16.36
CA ARG A 93 0.60 19.66 -16.02
C ARG A 93 0.73 19.78 -14.50
N SER A 94 1.45 20.80 -14.02
CA SER A 94 1.69 21.03 -12.59
C SER A 94 0.40 21.07 -11.77
N TYR A 95 -0.68 21.62 -12.35
CA TYR A 95 -1.99 21.68 -11.71
C TYR A 95 -2.55 20.30 -11.30
N TYR A 96 -2.29 19.25 -12.09
CA TYR A 96 -2.77 17.88 -11.80
C TYR A 96 -1.77 17.06 -10.97
N PHE A 97 -0.64 17.64 -10.56
CA PHE A 97 0.36 16.91 -9.78
C PHE A 97 -0.19 16.35 -8.46
N PRO A 98 -1.03 17.06 -7.68
CA PRO A 98 -1.61 16.48 -6.47
C PRO A 98 -2.44 15.21 -6.72
N VAL A 99 -3.23 15.20 -7.81
CA VAL A 99 -4.03 14.02 -8.20
C VAL A 99 -3.13 12.85 -8.59
N LEU A 100 -2.06 13.12 -9.36
CA LEU A 100 -1.08 12.10 -9.72
C LEU A 100 -0.33 11.58 -8.48
N PHE A 101 -0.02 12.44 -7.52
CA PHE A 101 0.65 12.05 -6.30
C PHE A 101 -0.22 11.11 -5.44
N ILE A 102 -1.50 11.42 -5.27
CA ILE A 102 -2.47 10.52 -4.60
C ILE A 102 -2.52 9.18 -5.34
N LEU A 103 -2.58 9.19 -6.67
CA LEU A 103 -2.56 7.98 -7.47
C LEU A 103 -1.30 7.14 -7.23
N PHE A 104 -0.12 7.77 -7.09
CA PHE A 104 1.12 7.08 -6.75
C PHE A 104 1.08 6.48 -5.35
N LEU A 105 0.60 7.22 -4.35
CA LEU A 105 0.43 6.72 -2.98
C LEU A 105 -0.47 5.48 -2.93
N MET A 106 -1.65 5.55 -3.55
CA MET A 106 -2.59 4.43 -3.60
C MET A 106 -2.00 3.22 -4.34
N THR A 107 -1.28 3.46 -5.44
CA THR A 107 -0.62 2.39 -6.20
C THR A 107 0.48 1.74 -5.37
N ALA A 108 1.30 2.51 -4.67
CA ALA A 108 2.35 1.98 -3.80
C ALA A 108 1.79 1.10 -2.67
N GLY A 109 0.75 1.56 -1.97
CA GLY A 109 0.09 0.77 -0.93
C GLY A 109 -0.55 -0.51 -1.48
N GLY A 110 -1.19 -0.42 -2.64
CA GLY A 110 -1.73 -1.59 -3.34
C GLY A 110 -0.65 -2.60 -3.71
N VAL A 111 0.50 -2.16 -4.23
CA VAL A 111 1.63 -3.03 -4.60
C VAL A 111 2.24 -3.70 -3.37
N GLY A 112 2.50 -2.98 -2.28
CA GLY A 112 3.04 -3.56 -1.05
C GLY A 112 2.15 -4.67 -0.49
N ASN A 113 0.83 -4.44 -0.47
CA ASN A 113 -0.15 -5.44 -0.02
C ASN A 113 -0.35 -6.61 -1.00
N PHE A 114 -0.10 -6.39 -2.28
CA PHE A 114 -0.13 -7.43 -3.30
C PHE A 114 1.10 -8.36 -3.18
N ILE A 115 2.29 -7.79 -2.95
CA ILE A 115 3.53 -8.53 -2.71
C ILE A 115 3.37 -9.47 -1.51
N ASP A 116 2.87 -8.96 -0.39
CA ASP A 116 2.62 -9.76 0.82
C ASP A 116 1.68 -10.94 0.55
N ARG A 117 0.57 -10.69 -0.15
CA ARG A 117 -0.42 -11.73 -0.47
C ARG A 117 0.14 -12.82 -1.37
N ILE A 118 1.03 -12.49 -2.31
CA ILE A 118 1.70 -13.48 -3.15
C ILE A 118 2.75 -14.27 -2.36
N TYR A 119 3.57 -13.59 -1.56
CA TYR A 119 4.72 -14.20 -0.90
C TYR A 119 4.34 -14.97 0.39
N ARG A 120 3.41 -14.43 1.18
CA ARG A 120 3.04 -14.94 2.52
C ARG A 120 1.63 -15.52 2.57
N GLY A 121 0.77 -15.17 1.62
CA GLY A 121 -0.67 -15.50 1.65
C GLY A 121 -1.51 -14.60 2.56
N PHE A 122 -0.90 -13.60 3.21
CA PHE A 122 -1.55 -12.64 4.10
C PHE A 122 -0.76 -11.33 4.12
N VAL A 123 -1.37 -10.25 4.57
CA VAL A 123 -0.70 -8.96 4.79
C VAL A 123 -0.20 -8.85 6.23
N VAL A 124 1.01 -8.32 6.40
CA VAL A 124 1.53 -8.00 7.73
C VAL A 124 1.00 -6.63 8.14
N ASP A 125 0.10 -6.61 9.13
CA ASP A 125 -0.37 -5.40 9.77
C ASP A 125 0.34 -5.24 11.13
N PHE A 126 0.69 -4.00 11.49
CA PHE A 126 1.42 -3.74 12.75
C PHE A 126 1.04 -2.46 13.47
N ILE A 127 0.22 -1.60 12.85
CA ILE A 127 -0.30 -0.36 13.45
C ILE A 127 -1.72 -0.67 13.92
N TYR A 128 -1.93 -0.74 15.24
CA TYR A 128 -3.22 -1.11 15.82
C TYR A 128 -3.79 0.04 16.66
N LEU A 129 -5.05 0.38 16.39
CA LEU A 129 -5.78 1.42 17.11
C LEU A 129 -6.66 0.77 18.19
N SER A 130 -6.22 0.85 19.45
CA SER A 130 -6.90 0.22 20.60
C SER A 130 -8.22 0.91 20.99
N LEU A 131 -8.57 2.05 20.38
CA LEU A 131 -9.88 2.69 20.56
C LEU A 131 -11.04 1.90 19.92
N ILE A 132 -10.71 1.03 18.96
CA ILE A 132 -11.67 0.27 18.18
C ILE A 132 -11.30 -1.20 18.29
N ASP A 133 -12.17 -2.00 18.90
CA ASP A 133 -12.03 -3.45 18.87
C ASP A 133 -12.40 -3.96 17.48
N PHE A 134 -11.37 -4.23 16.67
CA PHE A 134 -11.53 -4.92 15.39
C PHE A 134 -11.77 -6.41 15.64
N PRO A 135 -12.89 -6.99 15.15
CA PRO A 135 -13.18 -8.42 15.28
C PRO A 135 -12.25 -9.30 14.43
#